data_AF-A0A6I9NNP6-F1
#
_entry.id   AF-A0A6I9NNP6-F1
#
_cell.length_a   1.000
_cell.length_b   1.000
_cell.length_c   1.000
_cell.angle_alpha   90.00
_cell.angle_beta   90.00
_cell.angle_gamma   90.00
#
_symmetry.space_group_name_H-M   'P 1'
#
loop_
_entity.id
_entity.type
_entity.pdbx_description
1 polymer ?
#
loop_
_entity_poly.entity_id
_entity_poly.type
_entity_poly.pdbx_seq_one_letter_code
_entity_poly.pdbx_strand_id
1 'polypeptide(L)'
;MASSETDSGCPGVEEGESFVKLCVLEGFSESSETKALIASLPEVHGDRVTSERATEKFLVTMDRYQEQPHLLDPHLEWMVNMMLEFVRSDTSPPSLVHLSFKFLYIICKVRGYKIFMQLLPHEVADVHPVLDLLSRQDPKDTGTWETRYMLLLWLSMTCLIPFDLCRLDGHLDSDGGKAKESTMDRILAIAKSYLLVSDSSRDAACVLVSKFITRPDVKMKRLGDFLDYSLTTITQTNDLSPLDVGMLDGALQSLGKLFKHGKRDDLLQYGRFSFPC
;
A
#
# COMPACT_ATOMS: atom_id res chain seq x y z
N MET A 1 -17.14 69.35 -40.06
CA MET A 1 -15.72 69.38 -39.66
C MET A 1 -15.51 68.19 -38.73
N ALA A 2 -14.70 67.17 -38.96
CA ALA A 2 -13.82 66.72 -40.05
C ALA A 2 -13.79 65.17 -39.92
N SER A 3 -14.01 64.41 -41.01
CA SER A 3 -13.00 63.58 -41.69
C SER A 3 -12.29 62.58 -40.76
N SER A 4 -12.74 61.32 -40.70
CA SER A 4 -12.32 60.17 -41.53
C SER A 4 -10.97 59.57 -41.12
N GLU A 5 -10.97 58.30 -40.70
CA GLU A 5 -9.97 57.31 -41.15
C GLU A 5 -10.45 55.88 -40.82
N THR A 6 -10.47 55.08 -41.89
CA THR A 6 -10.64 53.63 -41.98
C THR A 6 -9.36 52.93 -41.57
N ASP A 7 -9.43 51.78 -40.87
CA ASP A 7 -8.47 50.72 -41.20
C ASP A 7 -8.98 49.29 -40.90
N SER A 8 -8.65 48.45 -41.89
CA SER A 8 -8.40 47.01 -41.93
C SER A 8 -9.26 46.00 -41.16
N GLY A 9 -9.91 45.13 -41.94
CA GLY A 9 -10.30 43.80 -41.50
C GLY A 9 -9.15 42.80 -41.60
N CYS A 10 -9.16 41.81 -40.70
CA CYS A 10 -8.71 40.45 -41.01
C CYS A 10 -9.50 39.43 -40.19
N PRO A 11 -9.67 38.21 -40.72
CA PRO A 11 -10.80 37.34 -40.43
C PRO A 11 -10.57 36.39 -39.26
N GLY A 12 -11.69 35.79 -38.84
CA GLY A 12 -11.85 34.82 -37.76
C GLY A 12 -10.66 33.92 -37.46
N VAL A 13 -10.29 33.94 -36.18
CA VAL A 13 -9.85 32.74 -35.49
C VAL A 13 -10.97 32.45 -34.50
N GLU A 14 -11.89 31.57 -34.89
CA GLU A 14 -12.64 30.82 -33.88
C GLU A 14 -11.60 30.01 -33.13
N GLU A 15 -11.07 30.59 -32.05
CA GLU A 15 -10.43 29.81 -31.00
C GLU A 15 -11.54 28.90 -30.46
N GLY A 16 -11.62 27.71 -31.04
CA GLY A 16 -12.27 26.58 -30.42
C GLY A 16 -11.55 26.33 -29.12
N GLU A 17 -11.96 27.04 -28.06
CA GLU A 17 -11.73 26.63 -26.70
C GLU A 17 -12.29 25.22 -26.60
N SER A 18 -11.40 24.24 -26.70
CA SER A 18 -11.69 22.90 -26.23
C SER A 18 -11.83 23.02 -24.72
N PHE A 19 -13.02 23.45 -24.28
CA PHE A 19 -13.46 23.31 -22.92
C PHE A 19 -13.40 21.81 -22.66
N VAL A 20 -12.31 21.35 -22.04
CA VAL A 20 -12.30 20.07 -21.37
C VAL A 20 -13.46 20.19 -20.39
N LYS A 21 -14.58 19.58 -20.75
CA LYS A 21 -15.78 19.57 -19.95
C LYS A 21 -15.40 18.80 -18.70
N LEU A 22 -14.91 19.53 -17.70
CA LEU A 22 -14.67 19.02 -16.37
C LEU A 22 -16.05 18.57 -15.91
N CYS A 23 -16.33 17.28 -16.06
CA CYS A 23 -17.62 16.71 -15.71
C CYS A 23 -17.60 16.64 -14.19
N VAL A 24 -17.96 17.74 -13.55
CA VAL A 24 -18.07 17.82 -12.10
C VAL A 24 -19.19 16.88 -11.71
N LEU A 25 -18.85 15.80 -11.03
CA LEU A 25 -19.81 14.83 -10.54
C LEU A 25 -20.40 15.39 -9.25
N GLU A 26 -21.72 15.27 -9.08
CA GLU A 26 -22.40 15.76 -7.87
C GLU A 26 -22.24 14.79 -6.68
N GLY A 27 -21.89 13.53 -6.93
CA GLY A 27 -21.74 12.49 -5.92
C GLY A 27 -21.48 11.12 -6.51
N PHE A 28 -21.42 10.10 -5.65
CA PHE A 28 -21.21 8.71 -6.05
C PHE A 28 -22.53 8.04 -6.50
N SER A 29 -22.86 8.14 -7.79
CA SER A 29 -24.12 7.65 -8.35
C SER A 29 -24.25 6.11 -8.33
N GLU A 30 -23.15 5.40 -8.46
CA GLU A 30 -23.12 3.93 -8.58
C GLU A 30 -23.07 3.22 -7.21
N SER A 31 -23.47 3.87 -6.13
CA SER A 31 -23.37 3.33 -4.76
C SER A 31 -24.13 2.01 -4.55
N SER A 32 -25.38 1.95 -5.02
CA SER A 32 -26.22 0.75 -4.92
C SER A 32 -25.68 -0.40 -5.78
N GLU A 33 -25.28 -0.10 -7.01
CA GLU A 33 -24.69 -1.06 -7.95
C GLU A 33 -23.37 -1.61 -7.42
N THR A 34 -22.52 -0.75 -6.86
CA THR A 34 -21.25 -1.14 -6.26
C THR A 34 -21.48 -2.06 -5.07
N LYS A 35 -22.43 -1.72 -4.19
CA LYS A 35 -22.79 -2.60 -3.07
C LYS A 35 -23.27 -3.96 -3.55
N ALA A 36 -24.11 -4.01 -4.58
CA ALA A 36 -24.59 -5.27 -5.16
C ALA A 36 -23.45 -6.09 -5.80
N LEU A 37 -22.50 -5.42 -6.47
CA LEU A 37 -21.32 -6.05 -7.06
C LEU A 37 -20.38 -6.64 -5.99
N ILE A 38 -20.18 -5.95 -4.88
CA ILE A 38 -19.38 -6.46 -3.76
C ILE A 38 -20.08 -7.66 -3.11
N ALA A 39 -21.40 -7.59 -2.93
CA ALA A 39 -22.17 -8.67 -2.33
C ALA A 39 -22.16 -9.97 -3.15
N SER A 40 -21.96 -9.90 -4.48
CA SER A 40 -21.92 -11.08 -5.35
C SER A 40 -20.54 -11.73 -5.47
N LEU A 41 -19.49 -11.18 -4.85
CA LEU A 41 -18.13 -11.75 -4.89
C LEU A 41 -18.05 -13.22 -4.44
N PRO A 42 -18.77 -13.67 -3.40
CA PRO A 42 -18.79 -15.08 -3.00
C PRO A 42 -19.31 -16.05 -4.09
N GLU A 43 -20.08 -15.56 -5.06
CA GLU A 43 -20.62 -16.39 -6.14
C GLU A 43 -19.72 -16.38 -7.38
N VAL A 44 -19.01 -15.27 -7.63
CA VAL A 44 -18.23 -15.08 -8.87
C VAL A 44 -16.75 -15.43 -8.74
N HIS A 45 -16.22 -15.61 -7.52
CA HIS A 45 -14.77 -15.83 -7.31
C HIS A 45 -14.26 -17.15 -7.91
N GLY A 46 -15.15 -18.12 -8.17
CA GLY A 46 -14.77 -19.46 -8.63
C GLY A 46 -14.52 -19.56 -10.13
N ASP A 47 -15.11 -18.68 -10.93
CA ASP A 47 -14.92 -18.62 -12.38
C ASP A 47 -14.09 -17.39 -12.78
N ARG A 48 -13.05 -17.65 -13.58
CA ARG A 48 -12.09 -16.63 -14.00
C ARG A 48 -12.77 -15.53 -14.81
N VAL A 49 -13.68 -15.90 -15.72
CA VAL A 49 -14.34 -14.94 -16.61
C VAL A 49 -15.29 -14.04 -15.82
N THR A 50 -16.09 -14.60 -14.91
CA THR A 50 -16.97 -13.78 -14.06
C THR A 50 -16.19 -12.88 -13.12
N SER A 51 -15.11 -13.38 -12.52
CA SER A 51 -14.25 -12.60 -11.62
C SER A 51 -13.56 -11.44 -12.35
N GLU A 52 -13.01 -11.69 -13.54
CA GLU A 52 -12.39 -10.65 -14.37
C GLU A 52 -13.40 -9.59 -14.79
N ARG A 53 -14.60 -10.00 -15.22
CA ARG A 53 -15.67 -9.07 -15.58
C ARG A 53 -16.15 -8.23 -14.40
N ALA A 54 -16.27 -8.83 -13.21
CA ALA A 54 -16.64 -8.12 -11.99
C ALA A 54 -15.56 -7.09 -11.61
N THR A 55 -14.29 -7.49 -11.71
CA THR A 55 -13.13 -6.62 -11.46
C THR A 55 -13.10 -5.44 -12.43
N GLU A 56 -13.23 -5.69 -13.73
CA GLU A 56 -13.20 -4.66 -14.76
C GLU A 56 -14.33 -3.66 -14.56
N LYS A 57 -15.55 -4.16 -14.27
CA LYS A 57 -16.69 -3.30 -13.97
C LYS A 57 -16.42 -2.42 -12.76
N PHE A 58 -15.88 -2.99 -11.68
CA PHE A 58 -15.53 -2.23 -10.48
C PHE A 58 -14.45 -1.19 -10.75
N LEU A 59 -13.41 -1.55 -11.51
CA LEU A 59 -12.33 -0.65 -11.92
C LEU A 59 -12.87 0.55 -12.70
N VAL A 60 -13.67 0.30 -13.75
CA VAL A 60 -14.28 1.36 -14.57
C VAL A 60 -15.17 2.27 -13.73
N THR A 61 -15.94 1.72 -12.79
CA THR A 61 -16.75 2.52 -11.87
C THR A 61 -15.89 3.41 -10.99
N MET A 62 -14.80 2.89 -10.41
CA MET A 62 -13.93 3.65 -9.51
C MET A 62 -13.08 4.70 -10.24
N ASP A 63 -12.57 4.38 -11.43
CA ASP A 63 -11.72 5.28 -12.23
C ASP A 63 -12.44 6.57 -12.65
N ARG A 64 -13.78 6.56 -12.73
CA ARG A 64 -14.59 7.78 -12.98
C ARG A 64 -14.43 8.84 -11.89
N TYR A 65 -14.01 8.45 -10.70
CA TYR A 65 -13.83 9.32 -9.56
C TYR A 65 -12.36 9.70 -9.33
N GLN A 66 -11.43 9.33 -10.22
CA GLN A 66 -10.00 9.62 -10.06
C GLN A 66 -9.69 11.12 -9.96
N GLU A 67 -10.43 11.96 -10.69
CA GLU A 67 -10.28 13.43 -10.63
C GLU A 67 -10.96 14.05 -9.39
N GLN A 68 -11.96 13.38 -8.81
CA GLN A 68 -12.73 13.85 -7.64
C GLN A 68 -12.90 12.73 -6.59
N PRO A 69 -11.80 12.19 -6.04
CA PRO A 69 -11.87 10.97 -5.22
C PRO A 69 -12.54 11.18 -3.86
N HIS A 70 -12.64 12.44 -3.42
CA HIS A 70 -13.34 12.81 -2.18
C HIS A 70 -14.84 12.48 -2.21
N LEU A 71 -15.44 12.34 -3.40
CA LEU A 71 -16.84 11.91 -3.54
C LEU A 71 -17.06 10.47 -3.06
N LEU A 72 -16.00 9.66 -3.00
CA LEU A 72 -16.07 8.30 -2.49
C LEU A 72 -16.04 8.24 -0.95
N ASP A 73 -15.52 9.27 -0.28
CA ASP A 73 -15.23 9.27 1.17
C ASP A 73 -16.39 8.80 2.05
N PRO A 74 -17.64 9.25 1.83
CA PRO A 74 -18.80 8.78 2.62
C PRO A 74 -19.11 7.29 2.45
N HIS A 75 -18.53 6.65 1.43
CA HIS A 75 -18.82 5.28 1.06
C HIS A 75 -17.67 4.30 1.31
N LEU A 76 -16.45 4.80 1.54
CA LEU A 76 -15.28 3.94 1.70
C LEU A 76 -15.40 3.00 2.90
N GLU A 77 -15.93 3.49 4.02
CA GLU A 77 -16.02 2.70 5.26
C GLU A 77 -16.83 1.41 5.05
N TRP A 78 -18.04 1.50 4.50
CA TRP A 78 -18.86 0.31 4.29
C TRP A 78 -18.28 -0.60 3.19
N MET A 79 -17.66 -0.05 2.15
CA MET A 79 -17.02 -0.86 1.09
C MET A 79 -15.86 -1.68 1.67
N VAL A 80 -15.00 -1.04 2.47
CA VAL A 80 -13.86 -1.70 3.11
C VAL A 80 -14.35 -2.77 4.07
N ASN A 81 -15.34 -2.45 4.93
CA ASN A 81 -15.87 -3.41 5.90
C ASN A 81 -16.45 -4.66 5.22
N MET A 82 -17.24 -4.51 4.13
CA MET A 82 -17.76 -5.67 3.38
C MET A 82 -16.64 -6.57 2.84
N MET A 83 -15.56 -6.01 2.32
CA MET A 83 -14.41 -6.81 1.84
C MET A 83 -13.67 -7.48 2.99
N LEU A 84 -13.51 -6.78 4.11
CA LEU A 84 -12.82 -7.32 5.28
C LEU A 84 -13.60 -8.43 5.96
N GLU A 85 -14.94 -8.43 5.89
CA GLU A 85 -15.77 -9.56 6.32
C GLU A 85 -15.42 -10.83 5.54
N PHE A 86 -15.23 -10.73 4.22
CA PHE A 86 -14.78 -11.87 3.40
C PHE A 86 -13.36 -12.29 3.75
N VAL A 87 -12.44 -11.34 3.92
CA VAL A 87 -11.02 -11.63 4.23
C VAL A 87 -10.85 -12.30 5.59
N ARG A 88 -11.63 -11.89 6.59
CA ARG A 88 -11.55 -12.39 7.97
C ARG A 88 -12.33 -13.68 8.22
N SER A 89 -13.23 -14.06 7.33
CA SER A 89 -14.00 -15.28 7.48
C SER A 89 -13.13 -16.52 7.25
N ASP A 90 -13.07 -17.41 8.25
CA ASP A 90 -12.31 -18.67 8.17
C ASP A 90 -12.84 -19.63 7.09
N THR A 91 -14.06 -19.42 6.61
CA THR A 91 -14.69 -20.22 5.55
C THR A 91 -14.38 -19.71 4.15
N SER A 92 -13.79 -18.53 4.02
CA SER A 92 -13.52 -17.92 2.72
C SER A 92 -12.40 -18.64 1.98
N PRO A 93 -12.64 -19.05 0.72
CA PRO A 93 -11.59 -19.66 -0.09
C PRO A 93 -10.53 -18.61 -0.47
N PRO A 94 -9.26 -19.00 -0.68
CA PRO A 94 -8.18 -18.07 -1.04
C PRO A 94 -8.52 -17.19 -2.26
N SER A 95 -9.21 -17.73 -3.26
CA SER A 95 -9.65 -16.97 -4.44
C SER A 95 -10.54 -15.78 -4.09
N LEU A 96 -11.45 -15.94 -3.12
CA LEU A 96 -12.32 -14.85 -2.68
C LEU A 96 -11.50 -13.79 -1.93
N VAL A 97 -10.60 -14.23 -1.04
CA VAL A 97 -9.71 -13.33 -0.30
C VAL A 97 -8.85 -12.48 -1.26
N HIS A 98 -8.24 -13.10 -2.27
CA HIS A 98 -7.44 -12.38 -3.27
C HIS A 98 -8.28 -11.42 -4.10
N LEU A 99 -9.50 -11.80 -4.49
CA LEU A 99 -10.43 -10.94 -5.21
C LEU A 99 -10.84 -9.73 -4.37
N SER A 100 -11.14 -9.94 -3.08
CA SER A 100 -11.44 -8.86 -2.14
C SER A 100 -10.27 -7.89 -2.00
N PHE A 101 -9.04 -8.39 -1.87
CA PHE A 101 -7.87 -7.52 -1.83
C PHE A 101 -7.62 -6.76 -3.14
N LYS A 102 -7.93 -7.37 -4.29
CA LYS A 102 -7.87 -6.67 -5.58
C LYS A 102 -8.85 -5.49 -5.64
N PHE A 103 -10.07 -5.65 -5.12
CA PHE A 103 -11.03 -4.54 -5.03
C PHE A 103 -10.55 -3.47 -4.03
N LEU A 104 -10.03 -3.88 -2.87
CA LEU A 104 -9.45 -2.93 -1.90
C LEU A 104 -8.28 -2.15 -2.50
N TYR A 105 -7.45 -2.79 -3.32
CA TYR A 105 -6.37 -2.12 -4.04
C TYR A 105 -6.89 -1.08 -5.03
N ILE A 106 -7.95 -1.38 -5.79
CA ILE A 106 -8.57 -0.42 -6.72
C ILE A 106 -9.05 0.83 -5.97
N ILE A 107 -9.77 0.65 -4.84
CA ILE A 107 -10.20 1.77 -3.99
C ILE A 107 -8.99 2.57 -3.48
N CYS A 108 -7.97 1.87 -2.98
CA CYS A 108 -6.74 2.47 -2.46
C CYS A 108 -6.00 3.28 -3.54
N LYS A 109 -5.96 2.81 -4.79
CA LYS A 109 -5.34 3.48 -5.93
C LYS A 109 -6.06 4.79 -6.27
N VAL A 110 -7.39 4.76 -6.39
CA VAL A 110 -8.20 5.94 -6.74
C VAL A 110 -8.18 6.97 -5.60
N ARG A 111 -8.36 6.53 -4.36
CA ARG A 111 -8.45 7.46 -3.22
C ARG A 111 -7.09 7.99 -2.76
N GLY A 112 -6.05 7.16 -2.89
CA GLY A 112 -4.72 7.37 -2.35
C GLY A 112 -4.48 6.61 -1.04
N TYR A 113 -3.34 5.91 -0.97
CA TYR A 113 -3.03 4.98 0.11
C TYR A 113 -3.03 5.61 1.52
N LYS A 114 -2.66 6.89 1.66
CA LYS A 114 -2.57 7.53 2.99
C LYS A 114 -3.92 7.62 3.69
N ILE A 115 -4.97 7.94 2.93
CA ILE A 115 -6.32 8.10 3.46
C ILE A 115 -6.97 6.73 3.59
N PHE A 116 -6.77 5.87 2.58
CA PHE A 116 -7.23 4.49 2.64
C PHE A 116 -6.69 3.73 3.87
N MET A 117 -5.40 3.87 4.18
CA MET A 117 -4.77 3.23 5.35
C MET A 117 -5.50 3.54 6.66
N GLN A 118 -6.09 4.73 6.81
CA GLN A 118 -6.80 5.12 8.03
C GLN A 118 -8.12 4.35 8.22
N LEU A 119 -8.64 3.73 7.14
CA LEU A 119 -9.84 2.91 7.17
C LEU A 119 -9.55 1.46 7.57
N LEU A 120 -8.29 1.04 7.55
CA LEU A 120 -7.91 -0.32 7.93
C LEU A 120 -8.00 -0.50 9.44
N PRO A 121 -8.52 -1.64 9.92
CA PRO A 121 -8.51 -1.97 11.33
C PRO A 121 -7.08 -1.97 11.89
N HIS A 122 -6.90 -1.37 13.05
CA HIS A 122 -5.58 -1.18 13.64
C HIS A 122 -5.66 -1.40 15.15
N GLU A 123 -6.24 -2.54 15.53
CA GLU A 123 -6.21 -2.99 16.91
C GLU A 123 -5.08 -4.02 17.13
N VAL A 124 -4.69 -4.23 18.39
CA VAL A 124 -3.66 -5.22 18.74
C VAL A 124 -4.05 -6.62 18.26
N ALA A 125 -5.35 -6.92 18.27
CA ALA A 125 -5.92 -8.18 17.79
C ALA A 125 -5.70 -8.42 16.29
N ASP A 126 -5.48 -7.36 15.50
CA ASP A 126 -5.29 -7.46 14.04
C ASP A 126 -3.86 -7.82 13.63
N VAL A 127 -2.88 -7.65 14.53
CA VAL A 127 -1.45 -7.83 14.20
C VAL A 127 -1.15 -9.27 13.76
N HIS A 128 -1.59 -10.26 14.54
CA HIS A 128 -1.34 -11.67 14.24
C HIS A 128 -2.09 -12.16 12.99
N PRO A 129 -3.41 -11.91 12.82
CA PRO A 129 -4.12 -12.29 11.61
C PRO A 129 -3.49 -11.74 10.33
N VAL A 130 -3.07 -10.46 10.33
CA VAL A 130 -2.42 -9.85 9.16
C VAL A 130 -1.05 -10.48 8.90
N LEU A 131 -0.26 -10.71 9.95
CA LEU A 131 1.03 -11.39 9.82
C LEU A 131 0.90 -12.81 9.29
N ASP A 132 -0.09 -13.55 9.75
CA ASP A 132 -0.30 -14.94 9.35
C ASP A 132 -0.82 -15.02 7.90
N LEU A 133 -1.72 -14.10 7.49
CA LEU A 133 -2.13 -13.98 6.08
C LEU A 133 -0.95 -13.66 5.17
N LEU A 134 -0.08 -12.73 5.58
CA LEU A 134 1.10 -12.31 4.80
C LEU A 134 2.16 -13.41 4.74
N SER A 135 2.33 -14.19 5.80
CA SER A 135 3.24 -15.34 5.87
C SER A 135 2.84 -16.49 4.94
N ARG A 136 1.56 -16.56 4.55
CA ARG A 136 1.04 -17.56 3.59
C ARG A 136 1.23 -17.16 2.14
N GLN A 137 1.62 -15.92 1.86
CA GLN A 137 1.80 -15.42 0.50
C GLN A 137 3.18 -15.81 -0.05
N ASP A 138 3.25 -16.02 -1.35
CA ASP A 138 4.52 -16.15 -2.06
C ASP A 138 4.96 -14.77 -2.61
N PRO A 139 6.10 -14.21 -2.16
CA PRO A 139 6.62 -12.95 -2.70
C PRO A 139 6.93 -12.98 -4.21
N LYS A 140 7.10 -14.18 -4.79
CA LYS A 140 7.44 -14.36 -6.22
C LYS A 140 6.20 -14.54 -7.11
N ASP A 141 5.02 -14.74 -6.54
CA ASP A 141 3.80 -14.95 -7.32
C ASP A 141 3.38 -13.65 -8.03
N THR A 142 3.35 -13.63 -9.34
CA THR A 142 2.96 -12.42 -10.09
C THR A 142 1.44 -12.16 -10.06
N GLY A 143 0.62 -13.14 -9.66
CA GLY A 143 -0.84 -13.06 -9.76
C GLY A 143 -1.55 -12.41 -8.58
N THR A 144 -0.92 -12.34 -7.40
CA THR A 144 -1.54 -11.89 -6.15
C THR A 144 -0.82 -10.71 -5.49
N TRP A 145 -0.06 -9.93 -6.26
CA TRP A 145 0.70 -8.80 -5.74
C TRP A 145 -0.19 -7.75 -5.06
N GLU A 146 -1.45 -7.56 -5.50
CA GLU A 146 -2.40 -6.66 -4.85
C GLU A 146 -2.71 -7.11 -3.43
N THR A 147 -2.80 -8.43 -3.19
CA THR A 147 -2.99 -8.99 -1.84
C THR A 147 -1.81 -8.63 -0.94
N ARG A 148 -0.59 -8.84 -1.43
CA ARG A 148 0.64 -8.57 -0.67
C ARG A 148 0.80 -7.08 -0.39
N TYR A 149 0.54 -6.24 -1.38
CA TYR A 149 0.52 -4.78 -1.25
C TYR A 149 -0.43 -4.33 -0.14
N MET A 150 -1.69 -4.79 -0.17
CA MET A 150 -2.70 -4.38 0.80
C MET A 150 -2.38 -4.89 2.21
N LEU A 151 -1.90 -6.13 2.35
CA LEU A 151 -1.47 -6.69 3.63
C LEU A 151 -0.26 -5.94 4.22
N LEU A 152 0.72 -5.54 3.41
CA LEU A 152 1.86 -4.74 3.87
C LEU A 152 1.42 -3.35 4.36
N LEU A 153 0.49 -2.70 3.65
CA LEU A 153 -0.09 -1.45 4.11
C LEU A 153 -0.89 -1.63 5.41
N TRP A 154 -1.63 -2.72 5.54
CA TRP A 154 -2.37 -3.04 6.76
C TRP A 154 -1.42 -3.25 7.94
N LEU A 155 -0.37 -4.06 7.75
CA LEU A 155 0.66 -4.27 8.77
C LEU A 155 1.36 -2.96 9.16
N SER A 156 1.57 -2.07 8.19
CA SER A 156 2.13 -0.74 8.44
C SER A 156 1.26 0.10 9.37
N MET A 157 -0.06 -0.07 9.33
CA MET A 157 -1.00 0.63 10.21
C MET A 157 -1.08 0.00 11.60
N THR A 158 -1.09 -1.33 11.69
CA THR A 158 -1.06 -2.01 13.00
C THR A 158 0.26 -1.73 13.75
N CYS A 159 1.35 -1.46 13.02
CA CYS A 159 2.60 -0.98 13.59
C CYS A 159 2.56 0.46 14.14
N LEU A 160 1.48 1.23 14.03
CA LEU A 160 1.39 2.57 14.64
C LEU A 160 0.76 2.57 16.04
N ILE A 161 0.19 1.43 16.46
CA ILE A 161 -0.52 1.35 17.73
C ILE A 161 0.49 1.48 18.89
N PRO A 162 0.20 2.31 19.92
CA PRO A 162 1.13 2.59 21.02
C PRO A 162 1.13 1.46 22.09
N PHE A 163 1.56 0.27 21.70
CA PHE A 163 1.77 -0.87 22.61
C PHE A 163 3.08 -1.58 22.28
N ASP A 164 3.78 -2.15 23.27
CA ASP A 164 5.05 -2.84 23.03
C ASP A 164 4.84 -4.17 22.29
N LEU A 165 5.52 -4.37 21.16
CA LEU A 165 5.37 -5.59 20.35
C LEU A 165 5.85 -6.85 21.08
N CYS A 166 6.79 -6.73 22.02
CA CYS A 166 7.24 -7.86 22.83
C CYS A 166 6.12 -8.51 23.65
N ARG A 167 5.01 -7.80 23.89
CA ARG A 167 3.84 -8.38 24.59
C ARG A 167 3.12 -9.44 23.76
N LEU A 168 3.32 -9.46 22.44
CA LEU A 168 2.73 -10.44 21.53
C LEU A 168 3.50 -11.77 21.50
N ASP A 169 4.74 -11.76 21.97
CA ASP A 169 5.65 -12.90 21.84
C ASP A 169 5.31 -14.07 22.78
N GLY A 170 4.46 -13.84 23.80
CA GLY A 170 4.14 -14.83 24.83
C GLY A 170 5.38 -15.27 25.60
N HIS A 171 5.30 -16.40 26.31
CA HIS A 171 6.50 -17.07 26.82
C HIS A 171 7.20 -17.74 25.63
N LEU A 172 8.27 -17.13 25.12
CA LEU A 172 9.11 -17.69 24.05
C LEU A 172 9.87 -18.99 24.46
N ASP A 173 9.66 -19.47 25.69
CA ASP A 173 10.42 -20.54 26.35
C ASP A 173 9.79 -21.94 26.31
N SER A 174 8.77 -22.22 25.49
CA SER A 174 8.11 -23.54 25.56
C SER A 174 7.58 -24.05 24.23
N ASP A 175 8.45 -24.64 23.41
CA ASP A 175 8.26 -26.01 22.89
C ASP A 175 9.58 -26.53 22.27
N GLY A 176 9.83 -27.83 22.35
CA GLY A 176 11.15 -28.46 22.12
C GLY A 176 11.89 -28.02 20.84
N GLY A 177 12.96 -27.24 21.00
CA GLY A 177 14.10 -27.20 20.08
C GLY A 177 14.10 -26.14 18.97
N LYS A 178 13.03 -25.36 18.76
CA LYS A 178 13.05 -24.19 17.88
C LYS A 178 12.60 -22.94 18.65
N ALA A 179 13.53 -22.03 18.90
CA ALA A 179 13.20 -20.72 19.44
C ALA A 179 12.14 -20.07 18.54
N LYS A 180 10.96 -19.78 19.11
CA LYS A 180 9.90 -19.08 18.38
C LYS A 180 10.44 -17.68 18.01
N GLU A 181 10.38 -17.35 16.72
CA GLU A 181 10.82 -16.04 16.24
C GLU A 181 9.92 -14.95 16.85
N SER A 182 10.55 -13.87 17.33
CA SER A 182 9.80 -12.74 17.89
C SER A 182 8.94 -12.07 16.82
N THR A 183 7.87 -11.42 17.23
CA THR A 183 6.96 -10.66 16.36
C THR A 183 7.73 -9.56 15.62
N MET A 184 8.68 -8.91 16.29
CA MET A 184 9.54 -7.90 15.67
C MET A 184 10.40 -8.50 14.55
N ASP A 185 10.97 -9.68 14.79
CA ASP A 185 11.84 -10.35 13.81
C ASP A 185 11.04 -10.86 12.62
N ARG A 186 9.85 -11.44 12.87
CA ARG A 186 8.90 -11.83 11.81
C ARG A 186 8.52 -10.64 10.92
N ILE A 187 8.14 -9.50 11.51
CA ILE A 187 7.81 -8.29 10.75
C ILE A 187 9.01 -7.82 9.93
N LEU A 188 10.20 -7.81 10.53
CA LEU A 188 11.42 -7.35 9.87
C LEU A 188 11.84 -8.27 8.72
N ALA A 189 11.73 -9.59 8.90
CA ALA A 189 12.03 -10.59 7.88
C ALA A 189 11.10 -10.42 6.66
N ILE A 190 9.79 -10.28 6.90
CA ILE A 190 8.80 -9.97 5.88
C ILE A 190 9.13 -8.66 5.17
N ALA A 191 9.37 -7.59 5.93
CA ALA A 191 9.67 -6.29 5.33
C ALA A 191 10.89 -6.40 4.40
N LYS A 192 11.97 -7.03 4.86
CA LYS A 192 13.17 -7.27 4.04
C LYS A 192 12.88 -8.10 2.80
N SER A 193 12.10 -9.19 2.89
CA SER A 193 11.79 -10.02 1.71
C SER A 193 11.02 -9.23 0.65
N TYR A 194 10.09 -8.37 1.06
CA TYR A 194 9.31 -7.55 0.14
C TYR A 194 10.04 -6.31 -0.38
N LEU A 195 11.13 -5.87 0.24
CA LEU A 195 12.01 -4.86 -0.37
C LEU A 195 12.71 -5.38 -1.64
N LEU A 196 12.84 -6.70 -1.80
CA LEU A 196 13.55 -7.31 -2.92
C LEU A 196 12.64 -7.62 -4.12
N VAL A 197 11.31 -7.60 -3.95
CA VAL A 197 10.36 -7.87 -5.04
C VAL A 197 10.32 -6.72 -6.03
N SER A 198 10.02 -6.98 -7.31
CA SER A 198 9.99 -5.96 -8.36
C SER A 198 8.60 -5.35 -8.62
N ASP A 199 7.58 -5.77 -7.85
CA ASP A 199 6.22 -5.27 -7.97
C ASP A 199 5.92 -4.13 -6.97
N SER A 200 4.74 -3.54 -7.05
CA SER A 200 4.34 -2.41 -6.19
C SER A 200 4.32 -2.73 -4.70
N SER A 201 4.32 -4.01 -4.29
CA SER A 201 4.43 -4.42 -2.89
C SER A 201 5.73 -3.90 -2.26
N ARG A 202 6.78 -3.68 -3.05
CA ARG A 202 8.02 -3.00 -2.60
C ARG A 202 7.71 -1.65 -1.97
N ASP A 203 6.87 -0.84 -2.61
CA ASP A 203 6.53 0.50 -2.11
C ASP A 203 5.82 0.46 -0.76
N ALA A 204 4.93 -0.53 -0.59
CA ALA A 204 4.23 -0.81 0.65
C ALA A 204 5.19 -1.33 1.74
N ALA A 205 6.15 -2.18 1.39
CA ALA A 205 7.20 -2.62 2.30
C ALA A 205 8.08 -1.45 2.77
N CYS A 206 8.43 -0.51 1.89
CA CYS A 206 9.12 0.72 2.27
C CYS A 206 8.31 1.55 3.27
N VAL A 207 6.97 1.60 3.12
CA VAL A 207 6.08 2.26 4.10
C VAL A 207 6.10 1.51 5.44
N LEU A 208 5.99 0.18 5.41
CA LEU A 208 6.07 -0.68 6.59
C LEU A 208 7.35 -0.43 7.38
N VAL A 209 8.51 -0.51 6.72
CA VAL A 209 9.82 -0.24 7.32
C VAL A 209 9.84 1.13 7.99
N SER A 210 9.41 2.17 7.27
CA SER A 210 9.49 3.55 7.80
C SER A 210 8.66 3.75 9.06
N LYS A 211 7.51 3.07 9.18
CA LYS A 211 6.65 3.15 10.36
C LYS A 211 7.10 2.21 11.47
N PHE A 212 7.51 1.00 11.13
CA PHE A 212 7.91 -0.03 12.08
C PHE A 212 9.25 0.29 12.76
N ILE A 213 10.29 0.62 11.99
CA ILE A 213 11.64 0.88 12.52
C ILE A 213 11.69 2.16 13.37
N THR A 214 10.81 3.13 13.10
CA THR A 214 10.77 4.39 13.86
C THR A 214 10.00 4.27 15.18
N ARG A 215 9.32 3.14 15.44
CA ARG A 215 8.65 2.89 16.72
C ARG A 215 9.65 2.90 17.88
N PRO A 216 9.31 3.45 19.06
CA PRO A 216 10.25 3.52 20.18
C PRO A 216 10.83 2.16 20.63
N ASP A 217 10.00 1.12 20.72
CA ASP A 217 10.36 -0.23 21.16
C ASP A 217 11.23 -0.97 20.14
N VAL A 218 10.94 -0.80 18.85
CA VAL A 218 11.68 -1.41 17.74
C VAL A 218 12.98 -0.68 17.48
N LYS A 219 12.96 0.65 17.43
CA LYS A 219 14.11 1.52 17.13
C LYS A 219 15.31 1.17 18.01
N MET A 220 15.09 1.01 19.31
CA MET A 220 16.14 0.69 20.28
C MET A 220 16.82 -0.66 20.02
N LYS A 221 16.13 -1.60 19.37
CA LYS A 221 16.58 -2.98 19.17
C LYS A 221 17.02 -3.31 17.75
N ARG A 222 16.42 -2.65 16.74
CA ARG A 222 16.50 -3.07 15.32
C ARG A 222 16.91 -1.97 14.35
N LEU A 223 16.99 -0.70 14.76
CA LEU A 223 17.38 0.39 13.85
C LEU A 223 18.81 0.18 13.31
N GLY A 224 19.77 -0.11 14.18
CA GLY A 224 21.16 -0.38 13.77
C GLY A 224 21.25 -1.55 12.78
N ASP A 225 20.70 -2.71 13.17
CA ASP A 225 20.66 -3.91 12.32
C ASP A 225 20.04 -3.65 10.93
N PHE A 226 19.02 -2.80 10.85
CA PHE A 226 18.38 -2.46 9.58
C PHE A 226 19.23 -1.52 8.72
N LEU A 227 19.89 -0.53 9.34
CA LEU A 227 20.80 0.37 8.63
C LEU A 227 22.01 -0.40 8.10
N ASP A 228 22.60 -1.28 8.91
CA ASP A 228 23.73 -2.13 8.48
C ASP A 228 23.33 -3.05 7.33
N TYR A 229 22.15 -3.67 7.40
CA TYR A 229 21.57 -4.45 6.30
C TYR A 229 21.43 -3.60 5.03
N SER A 230 20.91 -2.38 5.14
CA SER A 230 20.68 -1.50 3.99
C SER A 230 22.00 -1.06 3.35
N LEU A 231 22.98 -0.66 4.16
CA LEU A 231 24.31 -0.26 3.69
C LEU A 231 25.07 -1.43 3.06
N THR A 232 24.99 -2.61 3.66
CA THR A 232 25.58 -3.83 3.12
C THR A 232 24.97 -4.17 1.77
N THR A 233 23.64 -4.08 1.66
CA THR A 233 22.92 -4.28 0.39
C THR A 233 23.41 -3.28 -0.66
N ILE A 234 23.45 -1.99 -0.35
CA ILE A 234 23.90 -0.94 -1.28
C ILE A 234 25.36 -1.17 -1.73
N THR A 235 26.25 -1.57 -0.82
CA THR A 235 27.69 -1.72 -1.11
C THR A 235 28.02 -3.00 -1.88
N GLN A 236 27.28 -4.07 -1.65
CA GLN A 236 27.53 -5.38 -2.27
C GLN A 236 26.83 -5.56 -3.62
N THR A 237 25.87 -4.69 -3.93
CA THR A 237 25.10 -4.75 -5.17
C THR A 237 25.94 -4.22 -6.33
N ASN A 238 26.08 -5.01 -7.40
CA ASN A 238 26.71 -4.57 -8.63
C ASN A 238 25.63 -4.14 -9.62
N ASP A 239 25.65 -2.89 -10.10
CA ASP A 239 24.65 -2.29 -11.01
C ASP A 239 24.54 -2.94 -12.41
N LEU A 240 25.11 -4.14 -12.58
CA LEU A 240 25.18 -4.87 -13.83
C LEU A 240 24.01 -5.84 -14.04
N SER A 241 23.28 -6.24 -12.98
CA SER A 241 22.12 -7.13 -13.11
C SER A 241 20.79 -6.44 -12.77
N PRO A 242 19.69 -6.73 -13.50
CA PRO A 242 18.37 -6.16 -13.18
C PRO A 242 17.86 -6.52 -11.78
N LEU A 243 18.27 -7.68 -11.25
CA LEU A 243 17.95 -8.09 -9.88
C LEU A 243 18.66 -7.19 -8.88
N ASP A 244 19.95 -6.95 -9.08
CA ASP A 244 20.78 -6.08 -8.26
C ASP A 244 20.23 -4.65 -8.24
N VAL A 245 19.89 -4.08 -9.40
CA VAL A 245 19.24 -2.76 -9.49
C VAL A 245 17.94 -2.72 -8.68
N GLY A 246 17.14 -3.80 -8.70
CA GLY A 246 15.93 -3.90 -7.89
C GLY A 246 16.19 -3.91 -6.38
N MET A 247 17.21 -4.63 -5.93
CA MET A 247 17.61 -4.68 -4.52
C MET A 247 18.12 -3.32 -4.04
N LEU A 248 18.94 -2.65 -4.86
CA LEU A 248 19.45 -1.31 -4.59
C LEU A 248 18.30 -0.30 -4.46
N ASP A 249 17.37 -0.31 -5.42
CA ASP A 249 16.20 0.56 -5.42
C ASP A 249 15.34 0.36 -4.15
N GLY A 250 15.02 -0.89 -3.79
CA GLY A 250 14.29 -1.20 -2.55
C GLY A 250 15.00 -0.69 -1.29
N ALA A 251 16.32 -0.91 -1.19
CA ALA A 251 17.11 -0.42 -0.07
C ALA A 251 17.09 1.13 0.02
N LEU A 252 17.38 1.82 -1.08
CA LEU A 252 17.42 3.28 -1.14
C LEU A 252 16.05 3.90 -0.85
N GLN A 253 14.97 3.37 -1.43
CA GLN A 253 13.61 3.85 -1.17
C GLN A 253 13.21 3.67 0.31
N SER A 254 13.56 2.52 0.89
CA SER A 254 13.27 2.26 2.31
C SER A 254 14.00 3.22 3.23
N LEU A 255 15.28 3.53 2.96
CA LEU A 255 16.06 4.54 3.68
C LEU A 255 15.50 5.95 3.49
N GLY A 256 15.13 6.31 2.26
CA GLY A 256 14.50 7.60 1.98
C GLY A 256 13.20 7.80 2.76
N LYS A 257 12.34 6.78 2.82
CA LYS A 257 11.12 6.83 3.65
C LYS A 257 11.43 6.81 5.14
N LEU A 258 12.42 6.04 5.58
CA LEU A 258 12.85 6.00 6.98
C LEU A 258 13.32 7.39 7.45
N PHE A 259 14.19 8.05 6.68
CA PHE A 259 14.70 9.39 7.02
C PHE A 259 13.63 10.47 6.95
N LYS A 260 12.61 10.31 6.10
CA LYS A 260 11.46 11.22 6.04
C LYS A 260 10.58 11.17 7.30
N HIS A 261 10.46 10.01 7.94
CA HIS A 261 9.55 9.82 9.09
C HIS A 261 10.28 9.70 10.43
N GLY A 262 11.56 9.33 10.43
CA GLY A 262 12.38 9.22 11.63
C GLY A 262 12.73 10.59 12.21
N LYS A 263 12.85 10.66 13.54
CA LYS A 263 13.32 11.88 14.21
C LYS A 263 14.80 12.08 13.92
N ARG A 264 15.19 13.34 13.71
CA ARG A 264 16.59 13.71 13.41
C ARG A 264 17.56 13.16 14.47
N ASP A 265 17.27 13.36 15.75
CA ASP A 265 18.17 12.98 16.85
C ASP A 265 18.46 11.46 16.88
N ASP A 266 17.45 10.66 16.53
CA ASP A 266 17.57 9.20 16.47
C ASP A 266 18.47 8.71 15.33
N LEU A 267 18.55 9.47 14.25
CA LEU A 267 19.28 9.12 13.02
C LEU A 267 20.68 9.75 12.97
N LEU A 268 20.89 10.87 13.67
CA LEU A 268 22.16 11.60 13.69
C LEU A 268 23.34 10.75 14.14
N GLN A 269 23.12 9.82 15.08
CA GLN A 269 24.16 8.91 15.56
C GLN A 269 24.69 7.97 14.46
N TYR A 270 23.90 7.72 13.40
CA TYR A 270 24.27 6.88 12.27
C TYR A 270 24.76 7.69 11.05
N GLY A 271 24.32 8.95 10.92
CA GLY A 271 24.63 9.80 9.75
C GLY A 271 26.11 10.12 9.52
N ARG A 272 26.98 9.96 10.53
CA ARG A 272 28.43 10.17 10.36
C ARG A 272 29.17 8.98 9.75
N PHE A 273 28.57 7.79 9.75
CA PHE A 273 29.18 6.56 9.22
C PHE A 273 28.65 6.19 7.83
N SER A 274 27.44 6.62 7.47
CA SER A 274 26.75 6.13 6.25
C SER A 274 27.05 6.89 4.95
N PHE A 275 27.58 8.12 5.01
CA PHE A 275 27.88 8.92 3.82
C PHE A 275 29.20 9.68 4.00
N PRO A 276 30.35 9.09 3.67
CA PRO A 276 31.57 9.87 3.54
C PRO A 276 31.39 10.84 2.36
N CYS A 277 31.48 12.15 2.64
CA CYS A 277 31.53 13.19 1.62
C CYS A 277 32.74 13.01 0.70
#